data_AF-Q6DC75-F1
#
_entry.id   AF-Q6DC75-F1
#
_cell.length_a   1.000
_cell.length_b   1.000
_cell.length_c   1.000
_cell.angle_alpha   90.00
_cell.angle_beta   90.00
_cell.angle_gamma   90.00
#
_symmetry.space_group_name_H-M   'P 1'
#
loop_
_entity.id
_entity.type
_entity.pdbx_description
1 polymer ?
#
loop_
_entity_poly.entity_id
_entity_poly.type
_entity_poly.pdbx_seq_one_letter_code
_entity_poly.pdbx_strand_id
1 'polypeptide(L)'
;MAVPLNLAVETEKAQALLQTFSTASLFASAGLGAFCFVADHFLTLPFIQHHLWLRALFDNTVHAIIGLWSWAIVIGLRKKSDFYEVILAGFLASVIDLDHFYMAGSLSIKAAVNLPHRPPLHCSTLIPALCFSLRLLMWACRLKDSWCSLPWMLFISLTSHHIRDGVRHGLWVCPFGNTAPISYWLYVTITATLPHLCSVLMYLTGTRDMISTKHGVAIDV
;
A
#
# COMPACT_ATOMS: atom_id res chain seq x y z
N MET A 1 39.34 17.09 12.68
CA MET A 1 38.59 18.17 12.00
C MET A 1 37.11 17.84 12.22
N ALA A 2 36.41 18.56 13.10
CA ALA A 2 35.02 18.25 13.41
C ALA A 2 34.12 18.62 12.22
N VAL A 3 33.37 17.65 11.70
CA VAL A 3 32.36 17.89 10.66
C VAL A 3 31.29 18.81 11.26
N PRO A 4 30.87 19.90 10.57
CA PRO A 4 29.78 20.74 11.05
C PRO A 4 28.52 19.89 11.26
N LEU A 5 27.85 20.03 12.41
CA LEU A 5 26.65 19.24 12.76
C LEU A 5 25.61 19.21 11.63
N ASN A 6 25.45 20.33 10.91
CA ASN A 6 24.54 20.42 9.77
C ASN A 6 24.94 19.48 8.62
N LEU A 7 26.24 19.38 8.31
CA LEU A 7 26.73 18.50 7.26
C LEU A 7 26.52 17.02 7.63
N ALA A 8 26.73 16.65 8.89
CA ALA A 8 26.48 15.29 9.37
C ALA A 8 24.99 14.91 9.22
N VAL A 9 24.09 15.78 9.66
CA VAL A 9 22.63 15.58 9.51
C VAL A 9 22.27 15.47 8.03
N GLU A 10 22.78 16.37 7.17
CA GLU A 10 22.55 16.33 5.72
C GLU A 10 23.06 15.04 5.06
N THR A 11 24.24 14.55 5.44
CA THR A 11 24.78 13.28 4.95
C THR A 11 23.91 12.09 5.36
N GLU A 12 23.40 12.07 6.59
CA GLU A 12 22.49 11.03 7.06
C GLU A 12 21.17 11.06 6.28
N LYS A 13 20.61 12.25 6.02
CA LYS A 13 19.42 12.40 5.16
C LYS A 13 19.67 11.88 3.76
N ALA A 14 20.80 12.25 3.16
CA ALA A 14 21.17 11.81 1.83
C ALA A 14 21.31 10.29 1.77
N GLN A 15 21.96 9.68 2.78
CA GLN A 15 22.11 8.22 2.86
C GLN A 15 20.77 7.50 3.04
N ALA A 16 19.85 8.02 3.87
CA ALA A 16 18.52 7.45 4.04
C ALA A 16 17.66 7.55 2.76
N LEU A 17 17.77 8.66 2.03
CA LEU A 17 17.15 8.81 0.71
C LEU A 17 17.78 7.86 -0.32
N LEU A 18 19.10 7.71 -0.35
CA LEU A 18 19.76 6.73 -1.23
C LEU A 18 19.35 5.29 -0.91
N GLN A 19 19.14 4.95 0.36
CA GLN A 19 18.60 3.63 0.74
C GLN A 19 17.17 3.42 0.24
N THR A 20 16.34 4.47 0.22
CA THR A 20 14.98 4.46 -0.35
C THR A 20 14.98 4.15 -1.84
N PHE A 21 16.03 4.56 -2.55
CA PHE A 21 16.23 4.35 -3.98
C PHE A 21 17.40 3.40 -4.25
N SER A 22 17.63 2.43 -3.36
CA SER A 22 18.64 1.40 -3.57
C SER A 22 18.36 0.63 -4.86
N THR A 23 19.41 0.12 -5.50
CA THR A 23 19.27 -0.70 -6.73
C THR A 23 18.29 -1.85 -6.53
N ALA A 24 18.36 -2.54 -5.39
CA ALA A 24 17.43 -3.61 -5.03
C ALA A 24 15.97 -3.13 -4.96
N SER A 25 15.71 -1.97 -4.33
CA SER A 25 14.36 -1.40 -4.27
C SER A 25 13.84 -0.99 -5.65
N LEU A 26 14.69 -0.45 -6.52
CA LEU A 26 14.31 -0.09 -7.90
C LEU A 26 14.00 -1.32 -8.74
N PHE A 27 14.81 -2.39 -8.64
CA PHE A 27 14.51 -3.67 -9.29
C PHE A 27 13.22 -4.30 -8.75
N ALA A 28 12.99 -4.24 -7.44
CA ALA A 28 11.76 -4.74 -6.84
C ALA A 28 10.52 -3.96 -7.33
N SER A 29 10.62 -2.63 -7.48
CA SER A 29 9.56 -1.78 -8.03
C SER A 29 9.31 -2.03 -9.51
N ALA A 30 10.37 -2.23 -10.31
CA ALA A 30 10.23 -2.65 -11.71
C ALA A 30 9.56 -4.03 -11.81
N GLY A 31 9.93 -4.97 -10.94
CA GLY A 31 9.30 -6.28 -10.81
C GLY A 31 7.83 -6.20 -10.43
N LEU A 32 7.46 -5.30 -9.50
CA LEU A 32 6.07 -5.05 -9.13
C LEU A 32 5.25 -4.51 -10.31
N GLY A 33 5.79 -3.59 -11.08
CA GLY A 33 5.15 -3.10 -12.32
C GLY A 33 4.97 -4.20 -13.37
N ALA A 34 5.99 -5.04 -13.58
CA ALA A 34 5.91 -6.20 -14.47
C ALA A 34 4.88 -7.23 -13.98
N PHE A 35 4.81 -7.47 -12.67
CA PHE A 35 3.80 -8.33 -12.06
C PHE A 35 2.39 -7.82 -12.35
N CYS A 36 2.13 -6.51 -12.18
CA CYS A 36 0.84 -5.91 -12.51
C CYS A 36 0.46 -6.18 -13.97
N PHE A 37 1.40 -5.97 -14.90
CA PHE A 37 1.20 -6.25 -16.33
C PHE A 37 0.81 -7.70 -16.60
N VAL A 38 1.58 -8.66 -16.06
CA VAL A 38 1.35 -10.09 -16.28
C VAL A 38 0.04 -10.56 -15.61
N ALA A 39 -0.20 -10.15 -14.36
CA ALA A 39 -1.37 -10.56 -13.59
C ALA A 39 -2.67 -10.04 -14.21
N ASP A 40 -2.69 -8.79 -14.64
CA ASP A 40 -3.87 -8.22 -15.28
C ASP A 40 -4.11 -8.83 -16.67
N HIS A 41 -3.04 -9.12 -17.44
CA HIS A 41 -3.19 -9.87 -18.69
C HIS A 41 -3.77 -11.27 -18.43
N PHE A 42 -3.27 -11.98 -17.40
CA PHE A 42 -3.77 -13.30 -17.03
C PHE A 42 -5.26 -13.26 -16.65
N LEU A 43 -5.71 -12.24 -15.92
CA LEU A 43 -7.12 -12.01 -15.61
C LEU A 43 -8.00 -11.90 -16.85
N THR A 44 -7.49 -11.43 -17.98
CA THR A 44 -8.27 -11.33 -19.23
C THR A 44 -8.50 -12.67 -19.94
N LEU A 45 -7.84 -13.74 -19.51
CA LEU A 45 -7.95 -15.04 -20.18
C LEU A 45 -9.38 -15.61 -20.09
N PRO A 46 -9.94 -16.15 -21.18
CA PRO A 46 -11.35 -16.58 -21.21
C PRO A 46 -11.73 -17.58 -20.12
N PHE A 47 -10.86 -18.54 -19.80
CA PHE A 47 -11.15 -19.53 -18.75
C PHE A 47 -11.28 -18.89 -17.36
N ILE A 48 -10.61 -17.76 -17.09
CA ILE A 48 -10.79 -17.01 -15.85
C ILE A 48 -12.10 -16.23 -15.91
N GLN A 49 -12.35 -15.53 -17.01
CA GLN A 49 -13.54 -14.70 -17.19
C GLN A 49 -14.85 -15.49 -17.15
N HIS A 50 -14.86 -16.73 -17.62
CA HIS A 50 -16.03 -17.61 -17.57
C HIS A 50 -16.33 -18.18 -16.16
N HIS A 51 -15.38 -18.11 -15.21
CA HIS A 51 -15.54 -18.67 -13.87
C HIS A 51 -15.53 -17.56 -12.80
N LEU A 52 -16.71 -17.14 -12.36
CA LEU A 52 -16.87 -16.00 -11.43
C LEU A 52 -16.03 -16.12 -10.15
N TRP A 53 -16.02 -17.30 -9.52
CA TRP A 53 -15.19 -17.56 -8.34
C TRP A 53 -13.71 -17.43 -8.61
N LEU A 54 -13.23 -18.01 -9.71
CA LEU A 54 -11.83 -17.94 -10.09
C LEU A 54 -11.40 -16.51 -10.37
N ARG A 55 -12.25 -15.75 -11.09
CA ARG A 55 -12.02 -14.34 -11.38
C ARG A 55 -11.90 -13.52 -10.09
N ALA A 56 -12.87 -13.62 -9.18
CA ALA A 56 -12.86 -12.84 -7.94
C ALA A 56 -11.71 -13.24 -7.01
N LEU A 57 -11.44 -14.54 -6.87
CA LEU A 57 -10.32 -15.04 -6.07
C LEU A 57 -8.99 -14.50 -6.61
N PHE A 58 -8.79 -14.56 -7.92
CA PHE A 58 -7.56 -14.07 -8.53
C PHE A 58 -7.43 -12.55 -8.42
N ASP A 59 -8.50 -11.79 -8.68
CA ASP A 59 -8.53 -10.32 -8.53
C ASP A 59 -8.10 -9.91 -7.12
N ASN A 60 -8.71 -10.50 -6.09
CA ASN A 60 -8.38 -10.21 -4.69
C ASN A 60 -6.96 -10.68 -4.31
N THR A 61 -6.50 -11.81 -4.87
CA THR A 61 -5.12 -12.28 -4.66
C THR A 61 -4.11 -11.29 -5.24
N VAL A 62 -4.40 -10.68 -6.40
CA VAL A 62 -3.54 -9.64 -6.98
C VAL A 62 -3.46 -8.42 -6.06
N HIS A 63 -4.59 -7.96 -5.49
CA HIS A 63 -4.57 -6.89 -4.49
C HIS A 63 -3.70 -7.24 -3.28
N ALA A 64 -3.84 -8.46 -2.75
CA ALA A 64 -3.04 -8.94 -1.63
C ALA A 64 -1.53 -8.91 -1.95
N ILE A 65 -1.13 -9.43 -3.11
CA ILE A 65 0.28 -9.48 -3.53
C ILE A 65 0.83 -8.07 -3.73
N ILE A 66 0.07 -7.17 -4.37
CA ILE A 66 0.50 -5.78 -4.58
C ILE A 66 0.72 -5.07 -3.25
N GLY A 67 -0.23 -5.16 -2.31
CA GLY A 67 -0.10 -4.53 -0.99
C GLY A 67 1.10 -5.06 -0.20
N LEU A 68 1.27 -6.38 -0.19
CA LEU A 68 2.39 -7.09 0.43
C LEU A 68 3.73 -6.62 -0.15
N TRP A 69 3.87 -6.69 -1.47
CA TRP A 69 5.12 -6.35 -2.16
C TRP A 69 5.44 -4.87 -2.01
N SER A 70 4.44 -4.00 -2.13
CA SER A 70 4.59 -2.57 -1.90
C SER A 70 5.16 -2.27 -0.51
N TRP A 71 4.62 -2.91 0.53
CA TRP A 71 5.14 -2.71 1.89
C TRP A 71 6.55 -3.28 2.06
N ALA A 72 6.86 -4.42 1.45
CA ALA A 72 8.21 -4.99 1.46
C ALA A 72 9.26 -4.02 0.86
N ILE A 73 8.89 -3.28 -0.19
CA ILE A 73 9.74 -2.21 -0.77
C ILE A 73 9.86 -1.03 0.20
N VAL A 74 8.77 -0.62 0.87
CA VAL A 74 8.78 0.50 1.83
C VAL A 74 9.72 0.23 3.01
N ILE A 75 9.63 -0.95 3.63
CA ILE A 75 10.41 -1.23 4.85
C ILE A 75 11.81 -1.77 4.54
N GLY A 76 11.98 -2.47 3.41
CA GLY A 76 13.18 -3.22 3.09
C GLY A 76 13.36 -4.39 4.08
N LEU A 77 13.01 -5.61 3.66
CA LEU A 77 13.07 -6.81 4.50
C LEU A 77 14.48 -7.05 5.07
N ARG A 78 14.62 -7.02 6.40
CA ARG A 78 15.87 -7.30 7.13
C ARG A 78 15.71 -8.32 8.24
N LYS A 79 14.50 -8.49 8.78
CA LYS A 79 14.21 -9.31 9.95
C LYS A 79 13.01 -10.20 9.74
N LYS A 80 12.86 -11.23 10.58
CA LYS A 80 11.69 -12.11 10.57
C LYS A 80 10.38 -11.38 10.91
N SER A 81 10.43 -10.37 11.79
CA SER A 81 9.28 -9.53 12.14
C SER A 81 8.66 -8.85 10.91
N ASP A 82 9.51 -8.42 9.98
CA ASP A 82 9.12 -7.69 8.77
C ASP A 82 8.22 -8.55 7.88
N PHE A 83 8.38 -9.88 7.93
CA PHE A 83 7.51 -10.80 7.20
C PHE A 83 6.06 -10.71 7.68
N TYR A 84 5.81 -10.59 8.98
CA TYR A 84 4.46 -10.44 9.51
C TYR A 84 3.83 -9.10 9.10
N GLU A 85 4.62 -8.02 9.08
CA GLU A 85 4.14 -6.71 8.62
C GLU A 85 3.76 -6.74 7.14
N VAL A 86 4.58 -7.39 6.32
CA VAL A 86 4.36 -7.55 4.88
C VAL A 86 3.13 -8.41 4.58
N ILE A 87 2.92 -9.50 5.32
CA ILE A 87 1.69 -10.30 5.24
C ILE A 87 0.46 -9.48 5.69
N LEU A 88 0.59 -8.70 6.76
CA LEU A 88 -0.49 -7.83 7.24
C LEU A 88 -0.85 -6.77 6.19
N ALA A 89 0.14 -6.17 5.52
CA ALA A 89 -0.11 -5.22 4.44
C ALA A 89 -0.88 -5.86 3.27
N GLY A 90 -0.54 -7.09 2.89
CA GLY A 90 -1.29 -7.84 1.89
C GLY A 90 -2.71 -8.17 2.33
N PHE A 91 -2.90 -8.58 3.59
CA PHE A 91 -4.22 -8.81 4.16
C PHE A 91 -5.09 -7.54 4.19
N LEU A 92 -4.52 -6.40 4.59
CA LEU A 92 -5.23 -5.12 4.58
C LEU A 92 -5.61 -4.66 3.17
N ALA A 93 -4.82 -5.02 2.16
CA ALA A 93 -5.15 -4.74 0.76
C ALA A 93 -6.25 -5.65 0.21
N SER A 94 -6.46 -6.85 0.77
CA SER A 94 -7.46 -7.82 0.30
C SER A 94 -8.77 -7.80 1.07
N VAL A 95 -8.74 -7.38 2.34
CA VAL A 95 -9.93 -7.36 3.21
C VAL A 95 -10.98 -6.33 2.74
N ILE A 96 -10.56 -5.33 1.95
CA ILE A 96 -11.43 -4.28 1.41
C ILE A 96 -12.58 -4.91 0.60
N ASP A 97 -12.28 -5.92 -0.22
CA ASP A 97 -13.26 -6.62 -1.06
C ASP A 97 -14.37 -7.33 -0.27
N LEU A 98 -14.18 -7.57 1.04
CA LEU A 98 -15.22 -8.15 1.88
C LEU A 98 -16.44 -7.21 2.05
N ASP A 99 -16.27 -5.91 1.80
CA ASP A 99 -17.37 -4.97 1.84
C ASP A 99 -18.43 -5.24 0.75
N HIS A 100 -18.07 -5.92 -0.35
CA HIS A 100 -19.02 -6.37 -1.35
C HIS A 100 -20.00 -7.39 -0.77
N PHE A 101 -19.51 -8.34 0.03
CA PHE A 101 -20.37 -9.33 0.71
C PHE A 101 -21.20 -8.68 1.82
N TYR A 102 -20.62 -7.73 2.55
CA TYR A 102 -21.35 -6.93 3.54
C TYR A 102 -22.51 -6.16 2.89
N MET A 103 -22.25 -5.44 1.80
CA MET A 103 -23.26 -4.68 1.07
C MET A 103 -24.29 -5.58 0.37
N ALA A 104 -23.88 -6.75 -0.09
CA ALA A 104 -24.79 -7.75 -0.66
C ALA A 104 -25.72 -8.39 0.38
N GLY A 105 -25.44 -8.23 1.68
CA GLY A 105 -26.15 -8.90 2.75
C GLY A 105 -26.09 -10.43 2.67
N SER A 106 -25.12 -10.99 1.95
CA SER A 106 -24.99 -12.44 1.73
C SER A 106 -23.57 -12.84 1.33
N LEU A 107 -23.22 -14.11 1.53
CA LEU A 107 -21.95 -14.71 1.05
C LEU A 107 -22.03 -15.18 -0.42
N SER A 108 -23.07 -14.78 -1.15
CA SER A 108 -23.22 -15.11 -2.56
C SER A 108 -22.31 -14.23 -3.40
N ILE A 109 -21.29 -14.84 -4.03
CA ILE A 109 -20.42 -14.11 -4.97
C ILE A 109 -21.20 -13.43 -6.09
N LYS A 110 -22.30 -14.06 -6.54
CA LYS A 110 -23.18 -13.49 -7.57
C LYS A 110 -23.85 -12.21 -7.06
N ALA A 111 -24.25 -12.15 -5.79
CA ALA A 111 -24.80 -10.93 -5.21
C ALA A 111 -23.71 -9.87 -5.01
N ALA A 112 -22.54 -10.27 -4.50
CA ALA A 112 -21.39 -9.39 -4.25
C ALA A 112 -20.88 -8.66 -5.50
N VAL A 113 -20.92 -9.28 -6.69
CA VAL A 113 -20.49 -8.63 -7.94
C VAL A 113 -21.59 -7.89 -8.71
N ASN A 114 -22.85 -7.94 -8.24
CA ASN A 114 -24.00 -7.30 -8.90
C ASN A 114 -24.67 -6.27 -7.98
N LEU A 115 -23.87 -5.52 -7.22
CA LEU A 115 -24.35 -4.50 -6.31
C LEU A 115 -24.88 -3.27 -7.06
N PRO A 116 -25.93 -2.59 -6.55
CA PRO A 116 -26.48 -1.39 -7.18
C PRO A 116 -25.57 -0.17 -7.03
N HIS A 117 -24.71 -0.15 -6.01
CA HIS A 117 -23.82 0.95 -5.67
C HIS A 117 -22.45 0.40 -5.26
N ARG A 118 -21.42 1.25 -5.34
CA ARG A 118 -20.08 0.90 -4.90
C ARG A 118 -20.07 0.71 -3.37
N PRO A 119 -19.48 -0.39 -2.86
CA PRO A 119 -19.32 -0.62 -1.42
C PRO A 119 -18.54 0.49 -0.68
N PRO A 120 -18.80 0.69 0.62
CA PRO A 120 -18.30 1.84 1.36
C PRO A 120 -16.77 1.86 1.53
N LEU A 121 -16.09 0.72 1.68
CA LEU A 121 -14.63 0.72 1.85
C LEU A 121 -13.90 1.14 0.58
N HIS A 122 -14.55 1.05 -0.59
CA HIS A 122 -14.03 1.54 -1.87
C HIS A 122 -14.19 3.06 -2.07
N CYS A 123 -14.56 3.80 -1.02
CA CYS A 123 -14.52 5.27 -1.00
C CYS A 123 -13.09 5.74 -0.74
N SER A 124 -12.42 6.29 -1.76
CA SER A 124 -11.02 6.74 -1.67
C SER A 124 -10.81 7.86 -0.65
N THR A 125 -11.84 8.66 -0.34
CA THR A 125 -11.78 9.66 0.75
C THR A 125 -11.56 9.02 2.13
N LEU A 126 -11.98 7.77 2.33
CA LEU A 126 -11.77 7.06 3.59
C LEU A 126 -10.29 6.80 3.86
N ILE A 127 -9.44 6.68 2.84
CA ILE A 127 -8.02 6.38 3.02
C ILE A 127 -7.30 7.44 3.87
N PRO A 128 -7.24 8.73 3.45
CA PRO A 128 -6.61 9.76 4.28
C PRO A 128 -7.34 9.94 5.61
N ALA A 129 -8.68 9.80 5.65
CA ALA A 129 -9.45 9.92 6.87
C ALA A 129 -9.08 8.86 7.91
N LEU A 130 -8.97 7.58 7.51
CA LEU A 130 -8.57 6.46 8.37
C LEU A 130 -7.12 6.61 8.81
N CYS A 131 -6.20 6.94 7.90
CA CYS A 131 -4.78 7.11 8.23
C CYS A 131 -4.57 8.27 9.22
N PHE A 132 -5.24 9.40 9.00
CA PHE A 132 -5.17 10.55 9.90
C PHE A 132 -5.82 10.25 11.26
N SER A 133 -7.01 9.62 11.27
CA SER A 133 -7.72 9.26 12.50
C SER A 133 -6.91 8.28 13.34
N LEU A 134 -6.28 7.28 12.71
CA LEU A 134 -5.41 6.34 13.40
C LEU A 134 -4.18 7.06 13.96
N ARG A 135 -3.54 7.95 13.19
CA ARG A 135 -2.40 8.73 13.67
C ARG A 135 -2.77 9.61 14.86
N LEU A 136 -3.95 10.24 14.82
CA LEU A 136 -4.48 11.04 15.92
C LEU A 136 -4.78 10.19 17.16
N LEU A 137 -5.40 9.02 16.98
CA LEU A 137 -5.67 8.06 18.05
C LEU A 137 -4.37 7.59 18.71
N MET A 138 -3.36 7.23 17.90
CA MET A 138 -2.05 6.85 18.40
C MET A 138 -1.37 7.96 19.20
N TRP A 139 -1.48 9.20 18.73
CA TRP A 139 -0.97 10.36 19.45
C TRP A 139 -1.72 10.57 20.78
N ALA A 140 -3.06 10.53 20.76
CA ALA A 140 -3.91 10.72 21.93
C ALA A 140 -3.69 9.64 23.00
N CYS A 141 -3.59 8.37 22.59
CA CYS A 141 -3.34 7.22 23.46
C CYS A 141 -1.85 6.99 23.78
N ARG A 142 -0.94 7.87 23.31
CA ARG A 142 0.52 7.76 23.49
C ARG A 142 1.11 6.43 23.00
N LEU A 143 0.52 5.82 21.97
CA LEU A 143 0.93 4.54 21.38
C LEU A 143 2.14 4.67 20.43
N LYS A 144 3.03 5.62 20.69
CA LYS A 144 3.97 6.15 19.68
C LYS A 144 4.87 5.08 19.06
N ASP A 145 5.36 4.12 19.84
CA ASP A 145 6.53 3.35 19.38
C ASP A 145 6.17 2.01 18.73
N SER A 146 5.05 1.37 19.06
CA SER A 146 4.79 -0.02 18.62
C SER A 146 4.05 -0.14 17.30
N TRP A 147 3.36 0.92 16.87
CA TRP A 147 2.46 0.85 15.72
C TRP A 147 2.67 2.00 14.74
N CYS A 148 3.82 2.69 14.82
CA CYS A 148 4.05 3.92 14.05
C CYS A 148 4.01 3.73 12.54
N SER A 149 4.28 2.52 12.08
CA SER A 149 4.18 2.13 10.68
C SER A 149 2.75 1.85 10.23
N LEU A 150 1.81 1.57 11.13
CA LEU A 150 0.45 1.12 10.80
C LEU A 150 -0.34 2.14 9.95
N PRO A 151 -0.34 3.46 10.21
CA PRO A 151 -1.00 4.42 9.31
C PRO A 151 -0.42 4.40 7.90
N TRP A 152 0.89 4.19 7.75
CA TRP A 152 1.56 4.11 6.45
C TRP A 152 1.30 2.79 5.74
N MET A 153 1.19 1.71 6.51
CA MET A 153 0.80 0.39 6.02
C MET A 153 -0.64 0.41 5.50
N LEU A 154 -1.57 1.00 6.26
CA LEU A 154 -2.94 1.22 5.80
C LEU A 154 -2.96 2.09 4.53
N PHE A 155 -2.19 3.19 4.52
CA PHE A 155 -2.11 4.05 3.36
C PHE A 155 -1.65 3.28 2.11
N ILE A 156 -0.56 2.51 2.18
CA ILE A 156 -0.05 1.78 1.01
C ILE A 156 -1.03 0.70 0.56
N SER A 157 -1.58 -0.07 1.49
CA SER A 157 -2.47 -1.19 1.21
C SER A 157 -3.75 -0.70 0.53
N LEU A 158 -4.46 0.25 1.16
CA LEU A 158 -5.73 0.75 0.64
C LEU A 158 -5.53 1.55 -0.65
N THR A 159 -4.48 2.39 -0.73
CA THR A 159 -4.23 3.19 -1.95
C THR A 159 -3.91 2.28 -3.12
N SER A 160 -3.05 1.27 -2.94
CA SER A 160 -2.72 0.33 -4.01
C SER A 160 -3.95 -0.42 -4.54
N HIS A 161 -4.85 -0.83 -3.64
CA HIS A 161 -6.12 -1.47 -3.99
C HIS A 161 -6.99 -0.53 -4.85
N HIS A 162 -7.26 0.69 -4.35
CA HIS A 162 -8.12 1.65 -5.05
C HIS A 162 -7.53 2.15 -6.38
N ILE A 163 -6.20 2.28 -6.48
CA ILE A 163 -5.54 2.71 -7.72
C ILE A 163 -5.68 1.65 -8.81
N ARG A 164 -5.57 0.36 -8.46
CA ARG A 164 -5.81 -0.74 -9.40
C ARG A 164 -7.28 -0.78 -9.86
N ASP A 165 -8.21 -0.70 -8.92
CA ASP A 165 -9.65 -0.67 -9.23
C ASP A 165 -10.10 0.55 -10.00
N GLY A 166 -9.39 1.67 -9.79
CA GLY A 166 -9.61 2.92 -10.50
C GLY A 166 -9.48 2.79 -12.01
N VAL A 167 -8.82 1.74 -12.54
CA VAL A 167 -8.75 1.48 -13.98
C VAL A 167 -10.12 1.23 -14.61
N ARG A 168 -11.06 0.59 -13.88
CA ARG A 168 -12.40 0.25 -14.41
C ARG A 168 -13.39 1.39 -14.24
N HIS A 169 -13.37 2.05 -13.08
CA HIS A 169 -14.45 2.93 -12.64
C HIS A 169 -13.99 4.28 -12.08
N GLY A 170 -12.69 4.56 -12.10
CA GLY A 170 -12.12 5.72 -11.42
C GLY A 170 -12.16 5.61 -9.89
N LEU A 171 -11.62 6.62 -9.24
CA LEU A 171 -11.61 6.76 -7.78
C LEU A 171 -12.92 7.41 -7.33
N TRP A 172 -13.53 6.86 -6.28
CA TRP A 172 -14.70 7.46 -5.65
C TRP A 172 -14.24 8.43 -4.56
N VAL A 173 -14.35 9.72 -4.80
CA VAL A 173 -13.95 10.79 -3.89
C VAL A 173 -15.21 11.43 -3.31
N CYS A 174 -15.82 10.81 -2.31
CA CYS A 174 -16.98 11.37 -1.61
C CYS A 174 -16.61 12.70 -0.91
N PRO A 175 -17.43 13.77 -0.99
CA PRO A 175 -18.72 13.89 -1.67
C PRO A 175 -18.66 14.40 -3.12
N PHE A 176 -17.47 14.54 -3.71
CA PHE A 176 -17.24 15.10 -5.04
C PHE A 176 -17.57 14.16 -6.21
N GLY A 177 -17.88 12.88 -5.94
CA GLY A 177 -18.27 11.90 -6.95
C GLY A 177 -17.12 11.00 -7.40
N ASN A 178 -17.14 10.58 -8.67
CA ASN A 178 -16.12 9.68 -9.23
C ASN A 178 -15.18 10.45 -10.16
N THR A 179 -13.90 10.10 -10.15
CA THR A 179 -12.97 10.53 -11.19
C THR A 179 -13.23 9.77 -12.49
N ALA A 180 -12.64 10.22 -13.61
CA ALA A 180 -12.52 9.37 -14.79
C ALA A 180 -11.72 8.09 -14.46
N PRO A 181 -11.93 6.99 -15.21
CA PRO A 181 -11.08 5.80 -15.11
C PRO A 181 -9.60 6.14 -15.26
N ILE A 182 -8.77 5.56 -14.41
CA ILE A 182 -7.31 5.74 -14.42
C ILE A 182 -6.77 5.03 -15.67
N SER A 183 -5.93 5.71 -16.45
CA SER A 183 -5.29 5.04 -17.58
C SER A 183 -4.43 3.88 -17.10
N TYR A 184 -4.40 2.78 -17.85
CA TYR A 184 -3.73 1.56 -17.42
C TYR A 184 -2.26 1.80 -17.02
N TRP A 185 -1.51 2.50 -17.87
CA TRP A 185 -0.10 2.83 -17.59
C TRP A 185 0.07 3.74 -16.39
N LEU A 186 -0.87 4.66 -16.14
CA LEU A 186 -0.83 5.50 -14.93
C LEU A 186 -1.00 4.66 -13.66
N TYR A 187 -1.90 3.68 -13.64
CA TYR A 187 -2.02 2.73 -12.52
C TYR A 187 -0.71 1.97 -12.28
N VAL A 188 -0.10 1.40 -13.33
CA VAL A 188 1.15 0.63 -13.21
C VAL A 188 2.28 1.53 -12.69
N THR A 189 2.42 2.74 -13.23
CA THR A 189 3.42 3.71 -12.78
C THR A 189 3.20 4.14 -11.34
N ILE A 190 1.96 4.43 -10.92
CA ILE A 190 1.65 4.77 -9.53
C ILE A 190 2.00 3.59 -8.62
N THR A 191 1.55 2.38 -8.94
CA THR A 191 1.82 1.17 -8.14
C THR A 191 3.33 0.92 -7.97
N ALA A 192 4.12 1.10 -9.03
CA ALA A 192 5.58 0.92 -8.98
C ALA A 192 6.31 2.03 -8.20
N THR A 193 5.77 3.25 -8.16
CA THR A 193 6.45 4.41 -7.55
C THR A 193 5.95 4.76 -6.14
N LEU A 194 4.70 4.39 -5.81
CA LEU A 194 4.05 4.67 -4.54
C LEU A 194 4.84 4.16 -3.31
N PRO A 195 5.48 2.98 -3.33
CA PRO A 195 6.32 2.53 -2.22
C PRO A 195 7.48 3.50 -1.91
N HIS A 196 8.15 4.00 -2.93
CA HIS A 196 9.25 4.95 -2.75
C HIS A 196 8.75 6.29 -2.21
N LEU A 197 7.63 6.79 -2.74
CA LEU A 197 7.00 8.01 -2.23
C LEU A 197 6.62 7.85 -0.76
N CYS A 198 5.95 6.74 -0.40
CA CYS A 198 5.58 6.42 0.98
C CYS A 198 6.82 6.39 1.89
N SER A 199 7.88 5.72 1.44
CA SER A 199 9.17 5.63 2.12
C SER A 199 9.83 7.01 2.36
N VAL A 200 9.81 7.91 1.36
CA VAL A 200 10.28 9.30 1.51
C VAL A 200 9.41 10.07 2.51
N LEU A 201 8.09 9.93 2.44
CA LEU A 201 7.18 10.63 3.36
C LEU A 201 7.31 10.12 4.81
N MET A 202 7.52 8.82 5.00
CA MET A 202 7.83 8.24 6.31
C MET A 202 9.13 8.81 6.90
N TYR A 203 10.13 9.04 6.04
CA TYR A 203 11.37 9.70 6.44
C TYR A 203 11.12 11.17 6.84
N LEU A 204 10.46 11.95 5.98
CA LEU A 204 10.17 13.37 6.24
C LEU A 204 9.31 13.62 7.48
N THR A 205 8.50 12.64 7.88
CA THR A 205 7.65 12.72 9.08
C THR A 205 8.31 12.17 10.35
N GLY A 206 9.59 11.76 10.27
CA GLY A 206 10.34 11.16 11.38
C GLY A 206 9.88 9.75 11.77
N THR A 207 8.98 9.14 10.99
CA THR A 207 8.48 7.78 11.25
C THR A 207 9.62 6.76 11.11
N ARG A 208 10.51 6.96 10.13
CA ARG A 208 11.64 6.04 9.94
C ARG A 208 12.68 6.08 11.06
N ASP A 209 12.96 7.25 11.61
CA ASP A 209 13.92 7.37 12.71
C ASP A 209 13.39 6.62 13.94
N MET A 210 12.08 6.72 14.20
CA MET A 210 11.41 5.96 15.26
C MET A 210 11.43 4.44 15.00
N ILE A 211 11.33 4.00 13.75
CA ILE A 211 11.48 2.57 13.38
C ILE A 211 12.93 2.11 13.57
N SER A 212 13.92 2.88 13.12
CA SER A 212 15.35 2.54 13.16
C SER A 212 15.85 2.42 14.60
N THR A 213 15.55 3.42 15.43
CA THR A 213 15.96 3.47 16.85
C THR A 213 15.41 2.31 17.68
N LYS A 214 14.19 1.84 17.38
CA LYS A 214 13.57 0.72 18.09
C LYS A 214 14.10 -0.66 17.67
N HIS A 215 14.66 -0.76 16.47
CA HIS A 215 15.09 -2.04 15.89
C HIS A 215 16.61 -2.24 15.91
N GLY A 216 17.38 -1.44 16.65
CA GLY A 216 18.72 -1.86 17.10
C GLY A 216 19.74 -2.08 15.99
N VAL A 217 19.87 -1.12 15.07
CA VAL A 217 21.18 -0.88 14.45
C VAL A 217 21.80 0.27 15.23
N ALA A 218 22.81 -0.09 16.02
CA ALA A 218 23.74 0.86 16.59
C ALA A 218 24.29 1.74 15.46
N ILE A 219 24.27 3.06 15.69
CA ILE A 219 25.30 3.94 15.17
C ILE A 219 26.58 3.48 15.89
N ASP A 220 27.29 2.52 15.29
CA ASP A 220 28.70 2.32 15.58
C ASP A 220 29.48 3.18 14.59
N VAL A 221 30.12 4.21 15.16
CA VAL A 221 31.25 5.03 14.68
C VAL A 221 31.54 5.05 13.18
#